data_AF-A0A558QU98-F1
#
_entry.id   AF-A0A558QU98-F1
#
_cell.length_a   1.000
_cell.length_b   1.000
_cell.length_c   1.000
_cell.angle_alpha   90.00
_cell.angle_beta   90.00
_cell.angle_gamma   90.00
#
_symmetry.space_group_name_H-M   'P 1'
#
loop_
_entity.id
_entity.type
_entity.pdbx_description
1 polymer ?
#
loop_
_entity_poly.entity_id
_entity_poly.type
_entity_poly.pdbx_seq_one_letter_code
_entity_poly.pdbx_strand_id
1 'polypeptide(L)'
;METLVGYVRSGRPDLTNRQMALLLAVYLTPGPHTVRGLAHLLGVSKPVITRALNTLGSLGYLRRERDESDRRNIFVTQTDSGADFLAGFGHLIDAPEHPGRRAPRAALG
;
A
#
# COMPACT_ATOMS: atom_id res chain seq x y z
N MET A 1 15.78 -7.24 -0.96
CA MET A 1 15.09 -8.30 -0.16
C MET A 1 14.82 -7.85 1.27
N GLU A 2 15.71 -7.05 1.87
CA GLU A 2 15.62 -6.60 3.26
C GLU A 2 14.31 -5.87 3.61
N THR A 3 13.81 -4.97 2.75
CA THR A 3 12.53 -4.28 2.95
C THR A 3 11.34 -5.22 3.12
N LEU A 4 11.19 -6.21 2.24
CA LEU A 4 10.07 -7.16 2.32
C LEU A 4 10.19 -8.07 3.55
N VAL A 5 11.40 -8.50 3.89
CA VAL A 5 11.66 -9.28 5.11
C VAL A 5 11.38 -8.43 6.37
N GLY A 6 11.79 -7.16 6.37
CA GLY A 6 11.53 -6.20 7.44
C GLY A 6 10.04 -5.94 7.61
N TYR A 7 9.30 -5.82 6.51
CA TYR A 7 7.85 -5.65 6.53
C TYR A 7 7.16 -6.87 7.16
N VAL A 8 7.49 -8.09 6.72
CA VAL A 8 6.93 -9.34 7.31
C VAL A 8 7.26 -9.43 8.81
N ARG A 9 8.44 -8.99 9.22
CA ARG A 9 8.86 -8.98 10.64
C ARG A 9 8.24 -7.85 11.47
N SER A 10 7.68 -6.81 10.84
CA SER A 10 7.12 -5.65 11.53
C SER A 10 5.82 -5.95 12.29
N GLY A 11 5.19 -7.11 12.03
CA GLY A 11 3.90 -7.48 12.62
C GLY A 11 2.71 -6.69 12.08
N ARG A 12 2.91 -5.87 11.04
CA ARG A 12 1.84 -5.15 10.34
C ARG A 12 1.00 -6.13 9.49
N PRO A 13 -0.27 -5.80 9.19
CA PRO A 13 -1.13 -6.65 8.37
C PRO A 13 -0.49 -6.95 7.01
N ASP A 14 -0.52 -8.22 6.60
CA ASP A 14 -0.02 -8.64 5.29
C ASP A 14 -0.93 -8.12 4.18
N LEU A 15 -0.38 -7.24 3.35
CA LEU A 15 -1.05 -6.78 2.14
C LEU A 15 -0.55 -7.59 0.94
N THR A 16 -1.48 -8.13 0.16
CA THR A 16 -1.16 -8.62 -1.18
C THR A 16 -0.59 -7.47 -2.02
N ASN A 17 0.27 -7.78 -3.00
CA ASN A 17 0.82 -6.76 -3.91
C ASN A 17 -0.25 -5.88 -4.55
N ARG A 18 -1.45 -6.42 -4.78
CA ARG A 18 -2.57 -5.68 -5.34
C ARG A 18 -3.17 -4.68 -4.35
N GLN A 19 -3.34 -5.08 -3.09
CA GLN A 19 -3.78 -4.17 -2.04
C GLN A 19 -2.74 -3.07 -1.79
N MET A 20 -1.45 -3.43 -1.75
CA MET A 20 -0.37 -2.45 -1.63
C MET A 20 -0.36 -1.46 -2.81
N ALA A 21 -0.43 -1.95 -4.05
CA ALA A 21 -0.49 -1.09 -5.24
C ALA A 21 -1.71 -0.16 -5.24
N LEU A 22 -2.87 -0.66 -4.80
CA LEU A 22 -4.09 0.14 -4.68
C LEU A 22 -3.96 1.23 -3.62
N LEU A 23 -3.39 0.90 -2.46
CA LEU A 23 -3.14 1.85 -1.38
C LEU A 23 -2.18 2.95 -1.86
N LEU A 24 -1.03 2.57 -2.42
CA LEU A 24 -0.06 3.52 -2.99
C LEU A 24 -0.68 4.40 -4.08
N ALA A 25 -1.49 3.84 -4.97
CA ALA A 25 -2.16 4.63 -6.01
C ALA A 25 -3.03 5.75 -5.41
N VAL A 26 -3.82 5.45 -4.37
CA VAL A 26 -4.69 6.45 -3.73
C VAL A 26 -3.88 7.56 -3.02
N TYR A 27 -2.71 7.24 -2.48
CA TYR A 27 -1.87 8.21 -1.75
C TYR A 27 -0.93 9.02 -2.65
N LEU A 28 -0.46 8.42 -3.75
CA LEU A 28 0.60 9.00 -4.58
C LEU A 28 0.08 9.61 -5.89
N THR A 29 -1.20 9.45 -6.21
CA THR A 29 -1.80 10.02 -7.43
C THR A 29 -2.95 10.96 -7.12
N PRO A 30 -3.14 12.05 -7.89
CA PRO A 30 -4.24 12.98 -7.67
C PRO A 30 -5.61 12.30 -7.78
N GLY A 31 -6.53 12.68 -6.89
CA GLY A 31 -7.94 12.27 -6.94
C GLY A 31 -8.78 13.13 -7.91
N PRO A 32 -10.11 12.91 -7.97
CA PRO A 32 -10.88 11.96 -7.15
C PRO A 32 -10.75 10.50 -7.62
N HIS A 33 -10.54 9.59 -6.66
CA HIS A 33 -10.39 8.16 -6.95
C HIS A 33 -11.74 7.46 -6.96
N THR A 34 -12.00 6.69 -8.02
CA THR A 34 -13.21 5.86 -8.13
C THR A 34 -12.84 4.41 -8.36
N VAL A 35 -13.74 3.47 -8.03
CA VAL A 35 -13.54 2.03 -8.33
C VAL A 35 -13.25 1.81 -9.83
N ARG A 36 -13.91 2.57 -10.70
CA ARG A 36 -13.69 2.48 -12.16
C ARG A 36 -12.29 2.98 -12.54
N GLY A 37 -11.88 4.14 -12.02
CA GLY A 37 -10.55 4.71 -12.31
C GLY A 37 -9.42 3.80 -11.83
N LEU A 38 -9.55 3.28 -10.60
CA LEU A 38 -8.56 2.37 -10.01
C LEU A 38 -8.51 1.03 -10.75
N ALA A 39 -9.65 0.51 -11.23
CA ALA A 39 -9.70 -0.70 -12.04
C ALA A 39 -8.94 -0.53 -13.37
N HIS A 40 -9.11 0.61 -14.02
CA HIS A 40 -8.38 0.97 -15.22
C HIS A 40 -6.88 1.11 -14.95
N LEU A 41 -6.51 1.84 -13.88
CA LEU A 41 -5.11 2.07 -13.49
C LEU A 41 -4.36 0.76 -13.23
N LEU A 42 -4.99 -0.19 -12.53
CA LEU A 42 -4.36 -1.48 -12.19
C LEU A 42 -4.57 -2.57 -13.26
N GLY A 43 -5.24 -2.27 -14.37
CA GLY A 43 -5.51 -3.22 -15.44
C GLY A 43 -6.34 -4.44 -15.01
N VAL A 44 -7.31 -4.24 -14.11
CA VAL A 44 -8.13 -5.32 -13.56
C VAL A 44 -9.62 -5.02 -13.57
N SER A 45 -10.43 -6.06 -13.33
CA SER A 45 -11.88 -5.91 -13.23
C SER A 45 -12.30 -5.16 -11.96
N LYS A 46 -13.45 -4.48 -12.02
CA LYS A 46 -14.03 -3.76 -10.87
C LYS A 46 -14.20 -4.64 -9.61
N PRO A 47 -14.67 -5.91 -9.70
CA PRO A 47 -14.80 -6.77 -8.53
C PRO A 47 -13.48 -7.01 -7.80
N VAL A 48 -12.36 -7.05 -8.53
CA VAL A 48 -11.03 -7.18 -7.93
C VAL A 48 -10.70 -5.95 -7.09
N ILE A 49 -10.96 -4.75 -7.61
CA ILE A 49 -10.79 -3.50 -6.85
C ILE A 49 -11.73 -3.46 -5.64
N THR A 50 -13.01 -3.80 -5.81
CA THR A 50 -13.97 -3.81 -4.70
C THR A 50 -13.53 -4.71 -3.55
N ARG A 51 -13.00 -5.91 -3.84
CA ARG A 51 -12.46 -6.81 -2.80
C ARG A 51 -11.26 -6.21 -2.08
N ALA A 52 -10.33 -5.60 -2.82
CA ALA A 52 -9.18 -4.94 -2.23
C ALA A 52 -9.59 -3.74 -1.36
N LEU A 53 -10.53 -2.90 -1.83
CA LEU A 53 -11.09 -1.79 -1.05
C LEU A 53 -11.84 -2.25 0.20
N ASN A 54 -12.54 -3.39 0.15
CA ASN A 54 -13.17 -3.95 1.35
C ASN A 54 -12.11 -4.33 2.40
N THR A 55 -11.00 -4.93 1.98
CA THR A 55 -9.91 -5.31 2.91
C THR A 55 -9.20 -4.07 3.47
N LEU A 56 -8.81 -3.13 2.62
CA LEU A 56 -8.13 -1.90 3.05
C LEU A 56 -9.05 -1.02 3.91
N GLY A 57 -10.35 -1.02 3.62
CA GLY A 57 -11.36 -0.36 4.45
C GLY A 57 -11.53 -1.02 5.81
N SER A 58 -11.54 -2.35 5.90
CA SER A 58 -11.60 -3.05 7.20
C SER A 58 -10.35 -2.85 8.04
N LEU A 59 -9.20 -2.65 7.40
CA LEU A 59 -7.94 -2.29 8.07
C LEU A 59 -7.89 -0.80 8.46
N GLY A 60 -8.86 0.00 8.03
CA GLY A 60 -8.90 1.44 8.29
C GLY A 60 -7.94 2.27 7.43
N TYR A 61 -7.32 1.70 6.40
CA TYR A 61 -6.33 2.39 5.56
C TYR A 61 -6.94 3.24 4.44
N LEU A 62 -8.18 2.94 4.04
CA LEU A 62 -8.92 3.71 3.03
C LEU A 62 -10.37 3.87 3.47
N ARG A 63 -11.01 4.96 3.05
CA ARG A 63 -12.44 5.21 3.27
C ARG A 63 -13.18 5.34 1.93
N ARG A 64 -14.48 5.06 1.96
CA ARG A 64 -15.40 5.31 0.85
C ARG A 64 -16.38 6.39 1.25
N GLU A 65 -16.47 7.44 0.44
CA GLU A 65 -17.34 8.60 0.68
C GLU A 65 -18.29 8.78 -0.48
N ARG A 66 -19.56 9.06 -0.19
CA ARG A 66 -20.51 9.44 -1.22
C ARG A 66 -20.27 10.90 -1.57
N ASP A 67 -20.28 11.20 -2.86
CA ASP A 67 -20.29 12.58 -3.33
C ASP A 67 -21.57 13.28 -2.82
N GLU A 68 -21.40 14.46 -2.22
CA GLU A 68 -22.50 15.26 -1.69
C GLU A 68 -23.36 15.87 -2.80
N SER A 69 -22.76 16.11 -3.97
CA SER A 69 -23.42 16.70 -5.15
C SER A 69 -24.20 15.66 -5.95
N ASP A 70 -23.67 14.44 -6.03
CA ASP A 70 -24.34 13.29 -6.65
C ASP A 70 -24.06 12.00 -5.86
N ARG A 71 -25.00 11.62 -4.99
CA ARG A 71 -24.88 10.43 -4.11
C ARG A 71 -24.71 9.09 -4.85
N ARG A 72 -24.81 9.07 -6.18
CA ARG A 72 -24.50 7.90 -7.02
C ARG A 72 -23.00 7.68 -7.15
N ASN A 73 -22.19 8.72 -6.96
CA ASN A 73 -20.74 8.63 -6.99
C ASN A 73 -20.19 8.25 -5.60
N ILE A 74 -19.26 7.29 -5.60
CA ILE A 74 -18.51 6.89 -4.42
C ILE A 74 -17.04 7.12 -4.72
N PHE A 75 -16.41 7.97 -3.93
CA PHE A 75 -14.98 8.23 -3.97
C PHE A 75 -14.25 7.37 -2.94
N VAL A 76 -12.98 7.08 -3.24
CA VAL A 76 -12.04 6.44 -2.33
C VAL A 76 -11.12 7.52 -1.79
N THR A 77 -11.06 7.65 -0.47
CA THR A 77 -10.30 8.69 0.22
C THR A 77 -9.23 8.09 1.13
N GLN A 78 -8.20 8.89 1.38
CA GLN A 78 -7.10 8.58 2.29
C GLN A 78 -7.60 8.65 3.75
N THR A 79 -6.85 8.02 4.64
CA THR A 79 -7.06 8.05 6.09
C THR A 79 -5.74 8.31 6.81
N ASP A 80 -5.79 8.78 8.06
CA ASP A 80 -4.58 8.96 8.85
C ASP A 80 -3.87 7.62 9.10
N SER A 81 -4.63 6.56 9.42
CA SER A 81 -4.07 5.22 9.64
C SER A 81 -3.35 4.65 8.41
N GLY A 82 -3.89 4.89 7.20
CA GLY A 82 -3.21 4.52 5.96
C GLY A 82 -1.94 5.34 5.71
N ALA A 83 -1.93 6.61 6.11
CA ALA A 83 -0.73 7.47 6.03
C ALA A 83 0.36 6.95 6.96
N ASP A 84 0.03 6.64 8.22
CA ASP A 84 0.95 6.09 9.22
C ASP A 84 1.51 4.72 8.81
N PHE A 85 0.66 3.89 8.18
CA PHE A 85 1.10 2.65 7.58
C PHE A 85 2.16 2.90 6.51
N LEU A 86 1.89 3.77 5.53
CA LEU A 86 2.81 4.06 4.43
C LEU A 86 4.10 4.75 4.90
N ALA A 87 4.03 5.64 5.88
CA ALA A 87 5.22 6.27 6.47
C ALA A 87 6.17 5.22 7.07
N GLY A 88 5.64 4.30 7.90
CA GLY A 88 6.45 3.22 8.45
C GLY A 88 6.95 2.23 7.40
N PHE A 89 6.21 2.05 6.29
CA PHE A 89 6.69 1.26 5.15
C PHE A 89 7.84 1.97 4.42
N GLY A 90 7.76 3.30 4.24
CA GLY A 90 8.82 4.13 3.69
C GLY A 90 10.13 4.02 4.47
N HIS A 91 10.06 4.03 5.81
CA HIS A 91 11.25 3.81 6.65
C HIS A 91 11.94 2.45 6.43
N LEU A 92 11.21 1.41 6.01
CA LEU A 92 11.79 0.11 5.66
C LEU A 92 12.45 0.11 4.26
N ILE A 93 12.08 1.05 3.40
CA ILE A 93 12.72 1.28 2.09
C ILE A 93 13.99 2.10 2.28
N ASP A 94 13.92 3.16 3.09
CA ASP A 94 15.03 4.10 3.33
C ASP A 94 16.08 3.55 4.31
N ALA A 95 15.80 2.42 4.96
CA ALA A 95 16.77 1.76 5.83
C ALA A 95 18.06 1.47 5.04
N PRO A 96 19.21 2.00 5.46
CA PRO A 96 20.46 1.77 4.74
C PRO A 96 20.75 0.27 4.67
N GLU A 97 21.14 -0.22 3.49
CA GLU A 97 21.74 -1.55 3.40
C GLU A 97 22.90 -1.59 4.40
N HIS A 98 22.78 -2.40 5.44
CA HIS A 98 23.83 -2.50 6.45
C HIS A 98 25.13 -2.92 5.74
N PRO A 99 26.20 -2.08 5.72
CA PRO A 99 27.45 -2.41 5.02
C PRO A 99 28.21 -3.60 5.64
N GLY A 100 27.69 -4.19 6.71
CA GLY A 100 28.34 -5.22 7.52
C GLY A 100 28.17 -6.67 7.05
N ARG A 101 27.48 -6.93 5.94
CA ARG A 101 27.26 -8.31 5.43
C ARG A 101 28.19 -8.70 4.27
N ARG A 102 29.36 -8.06 4.12
CA ARG A 102 30.49 -8.74 3.45
C ARG A 102 30.95 -9.84 4.40
N ALA A 103 30.66 -11.09 4.02
CA ALA A 103 31.16 -12.29 4.68
C ALA A 103 32.65 -12.13 5.01
N PRO A 104 33.14 -12.67 6.14
CA PRO A 104 34.57 -12.75 6.38
C PRO A 104 35.18 -13.49 5.18
N ARG A 105 35.97 -12.79 4.35
CA ARG A 105 36.89 -13.47 3.43
C ARG A 105 37.78 -14.27 4.36
N ALA A 106 37.54 -15.58 4.39
CA ALA A 106 38.41 -16.53 5.05
C ALA A 106 39.83 -16.17 4.66
N ALA A 107 40.63 -15.85 5.66
CA ALA A 107 42.07 -15.87 5.53
C ALA A 107 42.44 -17.30 5.12
N LEU A 108 42.79 -17.49 3.86
CA LEU A 108 43.33 -18.72 3.33
C LEU A 108 44.51 -18.33 2.45
N GLY A 109 45.71 -18.73 2.90
CA GLY A 109 46.94 -18.78 2.11
C GLY A 109 47.79 -17.54 2.19
#